data_AF-A0A4R2JLG5-F1
#
_entry.id   AF-A0A4R2JLG5-F1
#
_cell.length_a   1.000
_cell.length_b   1.000
_cell.length_c   1.000
_cell.angle_alpha   90.00
_cell.angle_beta   90.00
_cell.angle_gamma   90.00
#
_symmetry.space_group_name_H-M   'P 1'
#
loop_
_entity.id
_entity.type
_entity.pdbx_description
1 polymer ?
#
loop_
_entity_poly.entity_id
_entity_poly.type
_entity_poly.pdbx_seq_one_letter_code
_entity_poly.pdbx_strand_id
1 'polypeptide(L)'
;MSNATDRFRRTAEGFLARIEAVPPDKWNTRTPCPQWTAREVVLHVINEQRRNLATVRGVEPRPLHGVGVAEMGQLPEADADADLAAAWREIGEGLTAAIADPACAEVPIPSPMGPVPFGTMADAMPEDVLIHTWDLARATGGDEKLDEDVVHHVYEHFKPMDEVLRQPWAFGPKVTPPADADLQTEFLCFVGRNP
;
A
#
# COMPACT_ATOMS: atom_id res chain seq x y z
N MET A 1 -5.71 14.32 -15.51
CA MET A 1 -5.31 13.90 -14.15
C MET A 1 -6.55 13.36 -13.46
N SER A 2 -6.52 12.13 -12.95
CA SER A 2 -7.61 11.57 -12.13
C SER A 2 -7.73 12.32 -10.79
N ASN A 3 -8.82 12.15 -10.05
CA ASN A 3 -8.93 12.64 -8.67
C ASN A 3 -8.36 11.60 -7.68
N ALA A 4 -8.24 11.97 -6.40
CA ALA A 4 -7.70 11.07 -5.37
C ALA A 4 -8.52 9.77 -5.22
N THR A 5 -9.85 9.86 -5.29
CA THR A 5 -10.75 8.70 -5.22
C THR A 5 -10.46 7.70 -6.34
N ASP A 6 -10.36 8.16 -7.59
CA ASP A 6 -10.10 7.32 -8.76
C ASP A 6 -8.70 6.71 -8.74
N ARG A 7 -7.69 7.44 -8.26
CA ARG A 7 -6.35 6.87 -8.04
C ARG A 7 -6.40 5.73 -7.03
N PHE A 8 -6.90 6.00 -5.82
CA PHE A 8 -6.92 5.00 -4.76
C PHE A 8 -7.76 3.78 -5.15
N ARG A 9 -8.92 3.97 -5.80
CA ARG A 9 -9.75 2.87 -6.29
C ARG A 9 -8.98 1.96 -7.26
N ARG A 10 -8.30 2.51 -8.27
CA ARG A 10 -7.50 1.72 -9.22
C ARG A 10 -6.34 0.99 -8.52
N THR A 11 -5.70 1.63 -7.55
CA THR A 11 -4.65 0.99 -6.74
C THR A 11 -5.21 -0.18 -5.94
N ALA A 12 -6.37 -0.01 -5.31
CA ALA A 12 -7.02 -1.06 -4.53
C ALA A 12 -7.49 -2.25 -5.39
N GLU A 13 -8.06 -1.98 -6.56
CA GLU A 13 -8.41 -2.99 -7.56
C GLU A 13 -7.18 -3.76 -8.03
N GLY A 14 -6.07 -3.04 -8.31
CA GLY A 14 -4.79 -3.63 -8.69
C GLY A 14 -4.25 -4.58 -7.64
N PHE A 15 -4.24 -4.17 -6.37
CA PHE A 15 -3.77 -5.00 -5.26
C PHE A 15 -4.66 -6.22 -5.03
N LEU A 16 -5.99 -6.05 -5.08
CA LEU A 16 -6.94 -7.15 -4.96
C LEU A 16 -6.69 -8.22 -6.03
N ALA A 17 -6.50 -7.80 -7.28
CA ALA A 17 -6.21 -8.71 -8.39
C ALA A 17 -4.92 -9.52 -8.15
N ARG A 18 -3.91 -8.94 -7.50
CA ARG A 18 -2.66 -9.66 -7.16
C ARG A 18 -2.88 -10.64 -6.02
N ILE A 19 -3.65 -10.28 -4.99
CA ILE A 19 -4.05 -11.18 -3.90
C ILE A 19 -4.79 -12.41 -4.45
N GLU A 20 -5.79 -12.19 -5.32
CA GLU A 20 -6.61 -13.25 -5.90
C GLU A 20 -5.81 -14.17 -6.85
N ALA A 21 -4.73 -13.66 -7.44
CA ALA A 21 -3.88 -14.40 -8.36
C ALA A 21 -2.73 -15.18 -7.67
N VAL A 22 -2.53 -15.05 -6.35
CA VAL A 22 -1.43 -15.74 -5.66
C VAL A 22 -1.63 -17.26 -5.69
N PRO A 23 -0.68 -18.04 -6.24
CA PRO A 23 -0.75 -19.49 -6.18
C PRO A 23 -0.70 -19.97 -4.71
N PRO A 24 -1.48 -21.01 -4.32
CA PRO A 24 -1.53 -21.48 -2.93
C PRO A 24 -0.17 -21.81 -2.30
N ASP A 25 0.80 -22.27 -3.08
CA ASP A 25 2.16 -22.62 -2.63
C ASP A 25 3.12 -21.42 -2.54
N LYS A 26 2.70 -20.22 -2.97
CA LYS A 26 3.58 -19.04 -3.05
C LYS A 26 3.44 -18.06 -1.90
N TRP A 27 2.46 -18.21 -1.02
CA TRP A 27 2.23 -17.32 0.13
C TRP A 27 3.43 -17.15 1.07
N ASN A 28 4.31 -18.16 1.17
CA ASN A 28 5.51 -18.12 2.00
C ASN A 28 6.78 -17.68 1.23
N THR A 29 6.65 -17.26 -0.02
CA THR A 29 7.79 -16.80 -0.84
C THR A 29 8.27 -15.44 -0.33
N ARG A 30 9.60 -15.24 -0.25
CA ARG A 30 10.20 -13.97 0.17
C ARG A 30 9.90 -12.88 -0.85
N THR A 31 9.63 -11.67 -0.36
CA THR A 31 9.41 -10.50 -1.20
C THR A 31 10.67 -9.64 -1.31
N PRO A 32 10.67 -8.61 -2.18
CA PRO A 32 11.71 -7.59 -2.19
C PRO A 32 11.86 -6.83 -0.86
N CYS A 33 10.86 -6.89 0.04
CA CYS A 33 11.05 -6.62 1.47
C CYS A 33 11.60 -7.89 2.15
N PRO A 34 12.92 -8.00 2.40
CA PRO A 34 13.53 -9.27 2.79
C PRO A 34 13.05 -9.82 4.14
N GLN A 35 12.40 -9.00 4.96
CA GLN A 35 11.81 -9.41 6.24
C GLN A 35 10.49 -10.16 6.05
N TRP A 36 9.81 -9.98 4.92
CA TRP A 36 8.43 -10.39 4.72
C TRP A 36 8.27 -11.43 3.59
N THR A 37 7.34 -12.33 3.82
CA THR A 37 6.75 -13.23 2.83
C THR A 37 5.63 -12.53 2.07
N ALA A 38 5.17 -13.12 0.96
CA ALA A 38 4.01 -12.62 0.21
C ALA A 38 2.78 -12.44 1.12
N ARG A 39 2.55 -13.39 2.04
CA ARG A 39 1.46 -13.30 3.04
C ARG A 39 1.64 -12.11 3.98
N GLU A 40 2.83 -11.91 4.51
CA GLU A 40 3.11 -10.85 5.47
C GLU A 40 3.02 -9.45 4.84
N VAL A 41 3.42 -9.28 3.57
CA VAL A 41 3.19 -8.02 2.83
C VAL A 41 1.70 -7.70 2.74
N VAL A 42 0.85 -8.69 2.45
CA VAL A 42 -0.60 -8.47 2.38
C VAL A 42 -1.18 -8.13 3.75
N LEU A 43 -0.72 -8.81 4.80
CA LEU A 43 -1.14 -8.52 6.19
C LEU A 43 -0.73 -7.12 6.64
N HIS A 44 0.47 -6.66 6.26
CA HIS A 44 0.94 -5.30 6.51
C HIS A 44 0.00 -4.27 5.89
N VAL A 45 -0.26 -4.38 4.59
CA VAL A 45 -1.15 -3.44 3.87
C VAL A 45 -2.55 -3.45 4.47
N ILE A 46 -3.11 -4.63 4.77
CA ILE A 46 -4.42 -4.74 5.43
C ILE A 46 -4.42 -4.03 6.78
N ASN A 47 -3.36 -4.20 7.60
CA ASN A 47 -3.30 -3.59 8.91
C ASN A 47 -3.26 -2.06 8.83
N GLU A 48 -2.33 -1.52 8.06
CA GLU A 48 -2.13 -0.06 7.95
C GLU A 48 -3.38 0.63 7.37
N GLN A 49 -3.92 0.09 6.28
CA GLN A 49 -5.06 0.71 5.61
C GLN A 49 -6.36 0.58 6.43
N ARG A 50 -6.56 -0.52 7.16
CA ARG A 50 -7.67 -0.65 8.12
C ARG A 50 -7.56 0.39 9.24
N ARG A 51 -6.37 0.67 9.75
CA ARG A 51 -6.19 1.67 10.81
C ARG A 51 -6.51 3.08 10.31
N ASN A 52 -6.10 3.40 9.08
CA ASN A 52 -6.49 4.66 8.42
C ASN A 52 -8.02 4.75 8.28
N LEU A 53 -8.67 3.68 7.83
CA LEU A 53 -10.12 3.61 7.70
C LEU A 53 -10.84 3.78 9.05
N ALA A 54 -10.36 3.09 10.09
CA ALA A 54 -10.95 3.18 11.43
C ALA A 54 -10.82 4.61 11.98
N THR A 55 -9.64 5.22 11.85
CA THR A 55 -9.36 6.59 12.28
C THR A 55 -10.28 7.59 11.58
N VAL A 56 -10.40 7.53 10.25
CA VAL A 56 -11.27 8.47 9.50
C VAL A 56 -12.74 8.30 9.86
N ARG A 57 -13.16 7.09 10.25
CA ARG A 57 -14.53 6.80 10.70
C ARG A 57 -14.77 7.08 12.18
N GLY A 58 -13.76 7.49 12.94
CA GLY A 58 -13.88 7.74 14.37
C GLY A 58 -14.19 6.49 15.19
N VAL A 59 -13.68 5.33 14.77
CA VAL A 59 -13.86 4.04 15.44
C VAL A 59 -12.51 3.37 15.69
N GLU A 60 -12.48 2.41 16.60
CA GLU A 60 -11.31 1.54 16.80
C GLU A 60 -11.20 0.50 15.67
N PRO A 61 -9.98 0.18 15.19
CA PRO A 61 -9.77 -0.90 14.23
C PRO A 61 -10.18 -2.25 14.85
N ARG A 62 -10.74 -3.14 14.04
CA ARG A 62 -11.24 -4.44 14.49
C ARG A 62 -10.71 -5.58 13.62
N PRO A 63 -10.60 -6.81 14.18
CA PRO A 63 -10.33 -7.99 13.38
C PRO A 63 -11.41 -8.16 12.30
N LEU A 64 -11.01 -8.63 11.12
CA LEU A 64 -11.91 -8.88 10.00
C LEU A 64 -11.39 -10.04 9.16
N HIS A 65 -12.29 -10.92 8.71
CA HIS A 65 -11.99 -12.07 7.85
C HIS A 65 -10.80 -12.94 8.31
N GLY A 66 -10.69 -13.18 9.62
CA GLY A 66 -9.59 -13.97 10.21
C GLY A 66 -8.25 -13.23 10.33
N VAL A 67 -8.22 -11.92 10.07
CA VAL A 67 -7.04 -11.06 10.25
C VAL A 67 -7.19 -10.22 11.52
N GLY A 68 -6.30 -10.41 12.47
CA GLY A 68 -6.22 -9.66 13.73
C GLY A 68 -5.81 -8.20 13.53
N VAL A 69 -5.65 -7.45 14.64
CA VAL A 69 -5.19 -6.06 14.66
C VAL A 69 -3.82 -5.98 15.32
N ALA A 70 -2.91 -5.20 14.75
CA ALA A 70 -1.63 -4.88 15.35
C ALA A 70 -1.43 -3.36 15.43
N GLU A 71 -0.46 -2.96 16.25
CA GLU A 71 0.01 -1.57 16.27
C GLU A 71 0.68 -1.20 14.94
N MET A 72 0.80 0.10 14.70
CA MET A 72 1.45 0.63 13.50
C MET A 72 2.87 0.08 13.36
N GLY A 73 3.22 -0.37 12.15
CA GLY A 73 4.52 -0.98 11.86
C GLY A 73 4.71 -2.41 12.39
N GLN A 74 3.67 -3.02 12.96
CA GLN A 74 3.67 -4.42 13.37
C GLN A 74 2.76 -5.26 12.46
N LEU A 75 3.12 -6.53 12.26
CA LEU A 75 2.30 -7.48 11.53
C LEU A 75 1.18 -8.01 12.43
N PRO A 76 -0.09 -8.04 11.97
CA PRO A 76 -1.16 -8.70 12.70
C PRO A 76 -1.00 -10.22 12.64
N GLU A 77 -1.45 -10.89 13.70
CA GLU A 77 -1.73 -12.33 13.62
C GLU A 77 -2.90 -12.56 12.66
N ALA A 78 -2.87 -13.69 11.95
CA ALA A 78 -3.95 -14.09 11.06
C ALA A 78 -4.14 -15.60 11.10
N ASP A 79 -5.40 -16.01 11.04
CA ASP A 79 -5.80 -17.42 11.00
C ASP A 79 -5.23 -18.09 9.74
N ALA A 80 -5.09 -19.42 9.79
CA ALA A 80 -4.57 -20.19 8.67
C ALA A 80 -5.49 -20.12 7.43
N ASP A 81 -6.80 -19.95 7.66
CA ASP A 81 -7.87 -19.85 6.67
C ASP A 81 -8.39 -18.41 6.50
N ALA A 82 -7.66 -17.39 6.97
CA ALA A 82 -8.04 -16.00 6.81
C ALA A 82 -8.22 -15.61 5.33
N ASP A 83 -9.34 -14.95 5.02
CA ASP A 83 -9.66 -14.50 3.66
C ASP A 83 -9.08 -13.09 3.43
N LEU A 84 -7.84 -13.06 2.94
CA LEU A 84 -7.14 -11.81 2.66
C LEU A 84 -7.78 -10.99 1.54
N ALA A 85 -8.43 -11.63 0.57
CA ALA A 85 -9.10 -10.94 -0.52
C ALA A 85 -10.37 -10.25 -0.02
N ALA A 86 -11.18 -10.92 0.81
CA ALA A 86 -12.33 -10.32 1.46
C ALA A 86 -11.93 -9.18 2.41
N ALA A 87 -10.86 -9.40 3.20
CA ALA A 87 -10.30 -8.38 4.08
C ALA A 87 -9.93 -7.11 3.31
N TRP A 88 -9.14 -7.27 2.26
CA TRP A 88 -8.72 -6.13 1.45
C TRP A 88 -9.88 -5.46 0.72
N ARG A 89 -10.83 -6.22 0.18
CA ARG A 89 -12.01 -5.67 -0.52
C ARG A 89 -12.81 -4.74 0.38
N GLU A 90 -13.10 -5.15 1.61
CA GLU A 90 -13.84 -4.34 2.59
C GLU A 90 -13.09 -3.04 2.93
N ILE A 91 -11.77 -3.12 3.16
CA ILE A 91 -10.94 -1.96 3.49
C ILE A 91 -10.82 -1.00 2.30
N GLY A 92 -10.53 -1.54 1.12
CA GLY A 92 -10.38 -0.78 -0.12
C GLY A 92 -11.66 -0.01 -0.47
N GLU A 93 -12.81 -0.69 -0.45
CA GLU A 93 -14.11 -0.05 -0.67
C GLU A 93 -14.41 1.03 0.38
N GLY A 94 -14.13 0.73 1.66
CA GLY A 94 -14.34 1.66 2.77
C GLY A 94 -13.50 2.94 2.65
N LEU A 95 -12.23 2.81 2.26
CA LEU A 95 -11.33 3.94 2.03
C LEU A 95 -11.71 4.71 0.77
N THR A 96 -12.01 4.04 -0.36
CA THR A 96 -12.53 4.73 -1.56
C THR A 96 -13.76 5.57 -1.22
N ALA A 97 -14.69 5.03 -0.43
CA ALA A 97 -15.87 5.77 0.02
C ALA A 97 -15.53 6.93 0.98
N ALA A 98 -14.57 6.75 1.88
CA ALA A 98 -14.13 7.81 2.78
C ALA A 98 -13.44 8.96 2.03
N ILE A 99 -12.60 8.65 1.04
CA ILE A 99 -11.90 9.66 0.21
C ILE A 99 -12.91 10.47 -0.62
N ALA A 100 -13.99 9.83 -1.08
CA ALA A 100 -15.05 10.50 -1.82
C ALA A 100 -15.97 11.39 -0.96
N ASP A 101 -15.91 11.27 0.37
CA ASP A 101 -16.79 11.97 1.30
C ASP A 101 -16.13 13.26 1.84
N PRO A 102 -16.63 14.46 1.47
CA PRO A 102 -16.08 15.72 1.97
C PRO A 102 -16.12 15.86 3.49
N ALA A 103 -17.03 15.16 4.18
CA ALA A 103 -17.10 15.19 5.64
C ALA A 103 -15.88 14.51 6.29
N CYS A 104 -15.19 13.63 5.57
CA CYS A 104 -13.99 12.95 6.04
C CYS A 104 -12.72 13.79 5.85
N ALA A 105 -12.72 14.79 4.96
CA ALA A 105 -11.49 15.46 4.48
C ALA A 105 -10.66 16.12 5.59
N GLU A 106 -11.31 16.72 6.59
CA GLU A 106 -10.64 17.44 7.68
C GLU A 106 -10.34 16.55 8.91
N VAL A 107 -10.66 15.25 8.86
CA VAL A 107 -10.38 14.35 9.98
C VAL A 107 -8.86 14.22 10.16
N PRO A 108 -8.31 14.50 11.35
CA PRO A 108 -6.88 14.43 11.59
C PRO A 108 -6.39 12.98 11.65
N ILE A 109 -5.45 12.62 10.78
CA ILE A 109 -4.77 11.32 10.75
C ILE A 109 -3.40 11.45 11.41
N PRO A 110 -3.04 10.60 12.38
CA PRO A 110 -1.69 10.57 12.96
C PRO A 110 -0.60 10.34 11.89
N SER A 111 0.49 11.11 11.95
CA SER A 111 1.69 10.88 11.14
C SER A 111 2.95 11.17 11.96
N PRO A 112 4.14 10.70 11.52
CA PRO A 112 5.41 11.02 12.19
C PRO A 112 5.69 12.52 12.30
N MET A 113 5.14 13.35 11.40
CA MET A 113 5.31 14.80 11.37
C MET A 113 4.21 15.56 12.13
N GLY A 114 3.32 14.83 12.83
CA GLY A 114 2.12 15.36 13.49
C GLY A 114 0.84 15.04 12.72
N PRO A 115 -0.35 15.29 13.30
CA PRO A 115 -1.61 14.99 12.63
C PRO A 115 -1.79 15.80 11.33
N VAL A 116 -2.26 15.15 10.27
CA VAL A 116 -2.55 15.79 8.96
C VAL A 116 -4.01 15.54 8.55
N PRO A 117 -4.64 16.45 7.77
CA PRO A 117 -6.00 16.22 7.27
C PRO A 117 -6.07 14.97 6.39
N PHE A 118 -7.12 14.15 6.56
CA PHE A 118 -7.33 12.94 5.77
C PHE A 118 -7.37 13.21 4.27
N GLY A 119 -7.93 14.34 3.81
CA GLY A 119 -7.93 14.71 2.40
C GLY A 119 -6.52 14.91 1.83
N THR A 120 -5.58 15.42 2.64
CA THR A 120 -4.17 15.52 2.27
C THR A 120 -3.51 14.14 2.25
N MET A 121 -3.77 13.31 3.28
CA MET A 121 -3.26 11.94 3.33
C MET A 121 -3.77 11.08 2.17
N ALA A 122 -5.05 11.22 1.80
CA ALA A 122 -5.70 10.47 0.74
C ALA A 122 -5.01 10.61 -0.63
N ASP A 123 -4.35 11.75 -0.88
CA ASP A 123 -3.62 11.98 -2.12
C ASP A 123 -2.30 11.19 -2.17
N ALA A 124 -1.67 10.94 -1.02
CA ALA A 124 -0.44 10.14 -0.88
C ALA A 124 -0.73 8.65 -0.60
N MET A 125 -1.92 8.33 -0.06
CA MET A 125 -2.32 6.99 0.36
C MET A 125 -2.10 5.85 -0.64
N PRO A 126 -2.18 6.04 -1.98
CA PRO A 126 -1.86 4.98 -2.93
C PRO A 126 -0.43 4.41 -2.82
N GLU A 127 0.52 5.13 -2.23
CA GLU A 127 1.95 4.78 -2.26
C GLU A 127 2.27 3.36 -1.72
N ASP A 128 1.82 3.05 -0.50
CA ASP A 128 2.12 1.81 0.21
C ASP A 128 1.49 0.62 -0.52
N VAL A 129 0.21 0.77 -0.88
CA VAL A 129 -0.54 -0.23 -1.63
C VAL A 129 0.08 -0.48 -3.00
N LEU A 130 0.50 0.57 -3.72
CA LEU A 130 1.08 0.47 -5.06
C LEU A 130 2.42 -0.27 -5.04
N ILE A 131 3.32 0.09 -4.12
CA ILE A 131 4.64 -0.55 -3.99
C ILE A 131 4.47 -2.02 -3.63
N HIS A 132 3.60 -2.31 -2.66
CA HIS A 132 3.37 -3.68 -2.21
C HIS A 132 2.55 -4.53 -3.20
N THR A 133 1.81 -3.90 -4.12
CA THR A 133 1.23 -4.59 -5.29
C THR A 133 2.34 -5.18 -6.17
N TRP A 134 3.39 -4.41 -6.45
CA TRP A 134 4.52 -4.91 -7.22
C TRP A 134 5.33 -5.95 -6.43
N ASP A 135 5.59 -5.72 -5.14
CA ASP A 135 6.33 -6.67 -4.30
C ASP A 135 5.65 -8.05 -4.27
N LEU A 136 4.31 -8.06 -4.16
CA LEU A 136 3.51 -9.28 -4.19
C LEU A 136 3.64 -9.98 -5.54
N ALA A 137 3.41 -9.24 -6.65
CA ALA A 137 3.52 -9.80 -8.00
C ALA A 137 4.92 -10.38 -8.27
N ARG A 138 5.98 -9.67 -7.92
CA ARG A 138 7.37 -10.10 -8.06
C ARG A 138 7.65 -11.37 -7.26
N ALA A 139 7.18 -11.44 -6.01
CA ALA A 139 7.40 -12.60 -5.14
C ALA A 139 6.66 -13.85 -5.64
N THR A 140 5.48 -13.69 -6.24
CA THR A 140 4.63 -14.82 -6.65
C THR A 140 4.76 -15.17 -8.13
N GLY A 141 5.54 -14.41 -8.91
CA GLY A 141 5.67 -14.58 -10.36
C GLY A 141 4.42 -14.16 -11.14
N GLY A 142 3.67 -13.19 -10.62
CA GLY A 142 2.44 -12.66 -11.20
C GLY A 142 2.66 -11.50 -12.18
N ASP A 143 1.58 -10.82 -12.55
CA ASP A 143 1.65 -9.61 -13.38
C ASP A 143 2.18 -8.42 -12.58
N GLU A 144 3.36 -7.94 -12.95
CA GLU A 144 4.06 -6.82 -12.29
C GLU A 144 3.66 -5.44 -12.82
N LYS A 145 2.81 -5.36 -13.85
CA LYS A 145 2.43 -4.06 -14.43
C LYS A 145 1.54 -3.27 -13.46
N LEU A 146 1.99 -2.07 -13.10
CA LEU A 146 1.25 -1.12 -12.29
C LEU A 146 0.46 -0.15 -13.18
N ASP A 147 -0.53 0.54 -12.58
CA ASP A 147 -1.23 1.64 -13.26
C ASP A 147 -0.28 2.84 -13.43
N GLU A 148 0.00 3.18 -14.69
CA GLU A 148 0.99 4.20 -15.05
C GLU A 148 0.67 5.59 -14.50
N ASP A 149 -0.61 5.99 -14.45
CA ASP A 149 -1.00 7.29 -13.89
C ASP A 149 -0.77 7.34 -12.37
N VAL A 150 -1.05 6.23 -11.67
CA VAL A 150 -0.81 6.15 -10.23
C VAL A 150 0.69 6.14 -9.95
N VAL A 151 1.48 5.41 -10.73
CA VAL A 151 2.95 5.44 -10.66
C VAL A 151 3.46 6.86 -10.85
N HIS A 152 3.04 7.55 -11.91
CA HIS A 152 3.44 8.94 -12.17
C HIS A 152 3.11 9.85 -10.99
N HIS A 153 1.88 9.76 -10.47
CA HIS A 153 1.43 10.59 -9.34
C HIS A 153 2.27 10.36 -8.08
N VAL A 154 2.42 9.10 -7.66
CA VAL A 154 3.19 8.76 -6.45
C VAL A 154 4.66 9.14 -6.63
N TYR A 155 5.23 8.91 -7.81
CA TYR A 155 6.63 9.23 -8.06
C TYR A 155 6.90 10.73 -8.00
N GLU A 156 6.06 11.57 -8.62
CA GLU A 156 6.18 13.02 -8.51
C GLU A 156 5.98 13.54 -7.08
N HIS A 157 5.10 12.90 -6.29
CA HIS A 157 4.93 13.22 -4.87
C HIS A 157 6.18 12.89 -4.04
N PHE A 158 6.89 11.82 -4.38
CA PHE A 158 8.07 11.35 -3.67
C PHE A 158 9.36 12.10 -3.98
N LYS A 159 9.52 12.62 -5.20
CA LYS A 159 10.76 13.32 -5.61
C LYS A 159 11.17 14.45 -4.65
N PRO A 160 10.27 15.35 -4.20
CA PRO A 160 10.61 16.39 -3.22
C PRO A 160 10.93 15.86 -1.81
N MET A 161 10.47 14.65 -1.49
CA MET A 161 10.60 14.02 -0.16
C MET A 161 11.80 13.08 -0.06
N ASP A 162 12.65 13.03 -1.08
CA ASP A 162 13.72 12.04 -1.20
C ASP A 162 14.58 11.91 0.07
N GLU A 163 15.07 13.04 0.62
CA GLU A 163 15.90 13.04 1.83
C GLU A 163 15.20 12.42 3.06
N VAL A 164 13.89 12.65 3.20
CA VAL A 164 13.07 12.07 4.29
C VAL A 164 12.86 10.57 4.04
N LEU A 165 12.64 10.19 2.79
CA LEU A 165 12.43 8.80 2.38
C LEU A 165 13.70 7.93 2.50
N ARG A 166 14.89 8.53 2.66
CA ARG A 166 16.15 7.81 2.97
C ARG A 166 16.39 7.57 4.45
N GLN A 167 15.49 8.01 5.33
CA GLN A 167 15.61 7.66 6.74
C GLN A 167 15.42 6.14 6.94
N PRO A 168 16.06 5.51 7.96
CA PRO A 168 16.07 4.05 8.12
C PRO A 168 14.70 3.37 8.23
N TRP A 169 13.64 4.14 8.48
CA TRP A 169 12.28 3.66 8.70
C TRP A 169 11.37 3.75 7.47
N ALA A 170 11.81 4.37 6.36
CA ALA A 170 11.00 4.59 5.17
C ALA A 170 11.32 3.58 4.05
N PHE A 171 12.26 3.90 3.16
CA PHE A 171 12.66 3.02 2.07
C PHE A 171 14.13 2.61 2.15
N GLY A 172 14.46 1.52 1.45
CA GLY A 172 15.85 1.15 1.19
C GLY A 172 16.59 2.24 0.38
N PRO A 173 17.93 2.11 0.24
CA PRO A 173 18.69 2.99 -0.64
C PRO A 173 18.17 2.87 -2.08
N LYS A 174 18.21 3.98 -2.84
CA LYS A 174 17.88 3.95 -4.27
C LYS A 174 18.77 2.95 -4.99
N VAL A 175 18.19 2.30 -5.98
CA VAL A 175 18.93 1.58 -7.02
C VAL A 175 19.11 2.52 -8.21
N THR A 176 20.24 2.45 -8.91
CA THR A 176 20.43 3.20 -10.16
C THR A 176 19.62 2.51 -11.26
N PRO A 177 18.61 3.18 -11.86
CA PRO A 177 17.88 2.60 -12.96
C PRO A 177 18.76 2.48 -14.23
N PRO A 178 18.48 1.53 -15.13
CA PRO A 178 19.05 1.52 -16.47
C PRO A 178 18.85 2.86 -17.21
N ALA A 179 19.75 3.20 -18.14
CA ALA A 179 19.75 4.51 -18.82
C ALA A 179 18.47 4.82 -19.64
N ASP A 180 17.69 3.79 -19.98
CA ASP A 180 16.44 3.88 -20.75
C ASP A 180 15.28 3.18 -20.02
N ALA A 181 15.32 3.18 -18.67
CA ALA A 181 14.27 2.62 -17.83
C ALA A 181 12.92 3.28 -18.12
N ASP A 182 11.84 2.48 -18.12
CA ASP A 182 10.49 3.03 -18.15
C ASP A 182 10.13 3.68 -16.80
N LEU A 183 9.02 4.43 -16.79
CA LEU A 183 8.57 5.18 -15.61
C LEU A 183 8.40 4.29 -14.37
N GLN A 184 7.85 3.09 -14.55
CA GLN A 184 7.68 2.14 -13.44
C GLN A 184 9.04 1.67 -12.90
N THR A 185 9.98 1.34 -13.77
CA THR A 185 11.33 0.92 -13.40
C THR A 185 12.06 2.03 -12.65
N GLU A 186 11.99 3.27 -13.12
CA GLU A 186 12.55 4.43 -12.42
C GLU A 186 11.94 4.60 -11.02
N PHE A 187 10.62 4.54 -10.91
CA PHE A 187 9.90 4.63 -9.64
C PHE A 187 10.31 3.52 -8.67
N LEU A 188 10.34 2.27 -9.13
CA LEU A 188 10.74 1.11 -8.33
C LEU A 188 12.18 1.25 -7.84
N CYS A 189 13.11 1.62 -8.72
CA CYS A 189 14.49 1.92 -8.36
C CYS A 189 14.59 3.07 -7.34
N PHE A 190 13.74 4.10 -7.46
CA PHE A 190 13.68 5.22 -6.52
C PHE A 190 13.24 4.78 -5.11
N VAL A 191 12.28 3.86 -4.99
CA VAL A 191 11.85 3.31 -3.69
C VAL A 191 12.72 2.14 -3.20
N GLY A 192 13.85 1.91 -3.86
CA GLY A 192 14.88 0.94 -3.44
C GLY A 192 14.60 -0.50 -3.87
N ARG A 193 13.76 -0.70 -4.88
CA ARG A 193 13.56 -2.00 -5.53
C ARG A 193 14.54 -2.21 -6.69
N ASN A 194 14.76 -3.48 -7.01
CA ASN A 194 15.64 -3.92 -8.09
C ASN A 194 14.81 -4.74 -9.10
N PRO A 195 14.06 -4.07 -9.98
CA PRO A 195 13.22 -4.72 -10.98
C PRO A 195 14.01 -5.55 -12.00
#